data_AF-A0A8T4ITF8-F1
#
_entry.id   AF-A0A8T4ITF8-F1
#
_cell.length_a   1.000
_cell.length_b   1.000
_cell.length_c   1.000
_cell.angle_alpha   90.00
_cell.angle_beta   90.00
_cell.angle_gamma   90.00
#
_symmetry.space_group_name_H-M   'P 1'
#
loop_
_entity.id
_entity.type
_entity.pdbx_description
1 polymer ?
#
loop_
_entity_poly.entity_id
_entity_poly.type
_entity_poly.pdbx_seq_one_letter_code
_entity_poly.pdbx_strand_id
1 'polypeptide(L)'
;MSALLTGLVDDAGLFPPTALSPTEAVARHRGDLAAGEAMHTRRFLVPVHRLEEIRAELRPDDRFRLGLIADAAVDAAGTGGPAGPAARLRAALATVDADSRLEAVLVEAPLSAFGTDPATAVPAALGAVAGTGLPLFLEPAAPSGVDGLLEALAGAAGA
;
A
#
# COMPACT_ATOMS: atom_id res chain seq x y z
N MET A 1 -0.23 24.00 -16.54
CA MET A 1 -0.30 22.54 -16.36
C MET A 1 -1.61 22.04 -16.95
N SER A 2 -1.62 20.95 -17.71
CA SER A 2 -2.88 20.33 -18.18
C SER A 2 -3.64 19.72 -17.01
N ALA A 3 -4.97 19.78 -17.00
CA ALA A 3 -5.81 19.12 -16.00
C ALA A 3 -5.55 17.61 -15.90
N LEU A 4 -5.10 16.99 -17.00
CA LEU A 4 -4.74 15.56 -17.05
C LEU A 4 -3.51 15.19 -16.23
N LEU A 5 -2.64 16.15 -15.93
CA LEU A 5 -1.40 15.90 -15.21
C LEU A 5 -1.51 16.21 -13.71
N THR A 6 -2.56 16.90 -13.28
CA THR A 6 -2.74 17.28 -11.88
C THR A 6 -3.01 16.05 -11.02
N GLY A 7 -2.19 15.83 -9.98
CA GLY A 7 -2.36 14.70 -9.07
C GLY A 7 -2.26 13.34 -9.76
N LEU A 8 -1.34 13.21 -10.71
CA LEU A 8 -1.14 11.98 -11.48
C LEU A 8 -0.10 11.04 -10.85
N VAL A 9 0.89 11.59 -10.13
CA VAL A 9 2.07 10.85 -9.69
C VAL A 9 2.07 10.68 -8.17
N ASP A 10 2.14 9.43 -7.72
CA ASP A 10 2.39 9.07 -6.33
C ASP A 10 3.88 9.12 -6.00
N ASP A 11 4.21 9.39 -4.74
CA ASP A 11 5.58 9.31 -4.24
C ASP A 11 5.95 7.85 -3.98
N ALA A 12 6.68 7.26 -4.91
CA ALA A 12 7.19 5.89 -4.86
C ALA A 12 8.69 5.82 -4.52
N GLY A 13 9.22 6.71 -3.68
CA GLY A 13 10.66 6.83 -3.42
C GLY A 13 11.34 5.58 -2.89
N LEU A 14 10.59 4.73 -2.18
CA LEU A 14 11.06 3.46 -1.63
C LEU A 14 11.25 2.36 -2.69
N PHE A 15 10.76 2.57 -3.92
CA PHE A 15 10.74 1.56 -4.96
C PHE A 15 11.79 1.84 -6.05
N PRO A 16 12.29 0.80 -6.75
CA PRO A 16 13.15 0.99 -7.91
C PRO A 16 12.53 1.93 -8.97
N PRO A 17 13.36 2.70 -9.71
CA PRO A 17 14.83 2.68 -9.70
C PRO A 17 15.46 3.53 -8.59
N THR A 18 14.68 4.34 -7.86
CA THR A 18 15.24 5.25 -6.85
C THR A 18 15.68 4.47 -5.60
N ALA A 19 14.81 3.60 -5.09
CA ALA A 19 15.06 2.69 -3.97
C ALA A 19 15.72 3.38 -2.75
N LEU A 20 15.18 4.53 -2.35
CA LEU A 20 15.69 5.31 -1.22
C LEU A 20 15.60 4.53 0.10
N SER A 21 16.52 4.85 1.02
CA SER A 21 16.35 4.46 2.42
C SER A 21 15.10 5.13 3.04
N PRO A 22 14.55 4.64 4.16
CA PRO A 22 13.39 5.24 4.83
C PRO A 22 13.60 6.72 5.14
N THR A 23 14.76 7.04 5.73
CA THR A 23 15.16 8.39 6.11
C THR A 23 15.18 9.33 4.91
N GLU A 24 15.79 8.90 3.80
CA GLU A 24 15.86 9.68 2.56
C GLU A 24 14.48 9.84 1.91
N ALA A 25 13.67 8.79 1.89
CA ALA A 25 12.33 8.82 1.32
C ALA A 25 11.40 9.77 2.08
N VAL A 26 11.43 9.74 3.42
CA VAL A 26 10.66 10.66 4.28
C VAL A 26 11.15 12.09 4.13
N ALA A 27 12.47 12.31 4.06
CA ALA A 27 13.04 13.62 3.82
C ALA A 27 12.61 14.19 2.46
N ARG A 28 12.65 13.37 1.40
CA ARG A 28 12.20 13.75 0.07
C ARG A 28 10.70 14.04 0.03
N HIS A 29 9.87 13.16 0.60
CA HIS A 29 8.42 13.34 0.64
C HIS A 29 8.04 14.68 1.30
N ARG A 30 8.69 15.01 2.42
CA ARG A 30 8.50 16.30 3.10
C ARG A 30 8.89 17.48 2.21
N GLY A 31 9.98 17.34 1.44
CA GLY A 31 10.39 18.32 0.44
C GLY A 31 9.35 18.50 -0.67
N ASP A 32 8.80 17.41 -1.19
CA ASP A 32 7.78 17.42 -2.25
C ASP A 32 6.46 18.06 -1.76
N LEU A 33 6.07 17.79 -0.51
CA LEU A 33 4.93 18.45 0.13
C LEU A 33 5.13 19.97 0.23
N ALA A 34 6.34 20.41 0.60
CA ALA A 34 6.66 21.83 0.71
C ALA A 34 6.76 22.53 -0.65
N ALA A 35 7.28 21.84 -1.67
CA ALA A 35 7.35 22.36 -3.04
C ALA A 35 5.97 22.48 -3.69
N GLY A 36 5.05 21.55 -3.36
CA GLY A 36 3.66 21.63 -3.77
C GLY A 36 3.42 21.37 -5.27
N GLU A 37 4.31 20.62 -5.92
CA GLU A 37 4.24 20.31 -7.36
C GLU A 37 2.87 19.78 -7.77
N ALA A 38 2.27 20.40 -8.80
CA ALA A 38 0.88 20.13 -9.15
C ALA A 38 0.64 18.70 -9.66
N MET A 39 1.68 18.04 -10.18
CA MET A 39 1.59 16.65 -10.65
C MET A 39 1.51 15.62 -9.53
N HIS A 40 1.97 15.95 -8.33
CA HIS A 40 2.02 14.99 -7.24
C HIS A 40 0.66 14.86 -6.54
N THR A 41 0.22 13.62 -6.35
CA THR A 41 -0.96 13.27 -5.54
C THR A 41 -0.75 13.59 -4.06
N ARG A 42 0.52 13.72 -3.65
CA ARG A 42 0.99 13.84 -2.26
C ARG A 42 0.71 12.59 -1.42
N ARG A 43 0.52 11.43 -2.08
CA ARG A 43 0.44 10.14 -1.39
C ARG A 43 1.83 9.50 -1.39
N PHE A 44 2.25 8.99 -0.25
CA PHE A 44 3.51 8.28 -0.07
C PHE A 44 3.24 6.78 -0.08
N LEU A 45 3.78 6.07 -1.06
CA LEU A 45 3.60 4.62 -1.18
C LEU A 45 4.57 3.91 -0.24
N VAL A 46 4.02 3.04 0.60
CA VAL A 46 4.78 2.32 1.63
C VAL A 46 4.42 0.83 1.59
N PRO A 47 5.39 -0.06 1.39
CA PRO A 47 5.15 -1.49 1.58
C PRO A 47 4.92 -1.75 3.07
N VAL A 48 3.89 -2.54 3.38
CA VAL A 48 3.42 -2.80 4.76
C VAL A 48 4.56 -3.18 5.71
N HIS A 49 5.51 -4.01 5.29
CA HIS A 49 6.63 -4.44 6.15
C HIS A 49 7.59 -3.32 6.56
N ARG A 50 7.61 -2.18 5.87
CA ARG A 50 8.48 -1.04 6.17
C ARG A 50 7.77 0.10 6.91
N LEU A 51 6.49 -0.06 7.25
CA LEU A 51 5.71 1.00 7.90
C LEU A 51 6.37 1.52 9.18
N GLU A 52 6.93 0.63 10.00
CA GLU A 52 7.61 1.02 11.25
C GLU A 52 8.90 1.83 10.98
N GLU A 53 9.64 1.50 9.92
CA GLU A 53 10.81 2.30 9.51
C GLU A 53 10.39 3.72 9.14
N ILE A 54 9.27 3.88 8.43
CA ILE A 54 8.72 5.20 8.08
C ILE A 54 8.28 5.95 9.34
N ARG A 55 7.57 5.28 10.26
CA ARG A 55 7.07 5.90 11.49
C ARG A 55 8.17 6.43 12.41
N ALA A 56 9.33 5.76 12.42
CA ALA A 56 10.50 6.19 13.19
C ALA A 56 11.09 7.53 12.69
N GLU A 57 10.90 7.86 11.42
CA GLU A 57 11.45 9.06 10.77
C GLU A 57 10.49 10.27 10.80
N LEU A 58 9.25 10.06 11.26
CA LEU A 58 8.23 11.10 11.32
C LEU A 58 8.47 12.06 12.49
N ARG A 59 8.28 13.35 12.21
CA ARG A 59 8.25 14.44 13.17
C ARG A 59 6.83 14.62 13.72
N PRO A 60 6.65 15.25 14.91
CA PRO A 60 5.32 15.46 15.49
C PRO A 60 4.32 16.19 14.57
N ASP A 61 4.83 17.11 13.74
CA ASP A 61 4.01 17.95 12.85
C ASP A 61 3.79 17.34 11.46
N ASP A 62 4.41 16.19 11.15
CA ASP A 62 4.21 15.54 9.85
C ASP A 62 2.76 15.05 9.71
N ARG A 63 2.19 15.21 8.51
CA ARG A 63 0.85 14.71 8.15
C ARG A 63 0.94 14.04 6.79
N PHE A 64 1.12 12.72 6.79
CA PHE A 64 1.40 11.94 5.59
C PHE A 64 0.18 11.13 5.18
N ARG A 65 -0.14 11.20 3.88
CA ARG A 65 -1.18 10.39 3.26
C ARG A 65 -0.50 9.16 2.66
N LEU A 66 -0.85 7.97 3.13
CA LEU A 66 -0.17 6.72 2.78
C LEU A 66 -0.99 5.88 1.80
N GLY A 67 -0.33 5.42 0.75
CA GLY A 67 -0.78 4.25 0.00
C GLY A 67 -0.05 3.02 0.52
N LEU A 68 -0.81 2.09 1.13
CA LEU A 68 -0.23 0.88 1.70
C LEU A 68 -0.19 -0.22 0.64
N ILE A 69 1.00 -0.72 0.34
CA ILE A 69 1.17 -1.85 -0.57
C ILE A 69 1.32 -3.12 0.27
N ALA A 70 0.36 -4.02 0.17
CA ALA A 70 0.46 -5.34 0.77
C ALA A 70 1.61 -6.10 0.12
N ASP A 71 2.41 -6.78 0.94
CA ASP A 71 3.58 -7.49 0.48
C ASP A 71 3.67 -8.89 1.08
N ALA A 72 4.43 -9.73 0.38
CA ALA A 72 4.72 -11.08 0.80
C ALA A 72 5.82 -11.13 1.86
N ALA A 73 6.16 -10.01 2.53
CA ALA A 73 7.40 -9.86 3.27
C ALA A 73 7.77 -11.12 4.05
N VAL A 74 8.88 -11.69 3.62
CA VAL A 74 9.52 -12.80 4.27
C VAL A 74 10.25 -12.26 5.48
N ASP A 75 10.16 -12.95 6.61
CA ASP A 75 11.09 -12.68 7.71
C ASP A 75 12.54 -12.90 7.25
N ALA A 76 13.52 -12.56 8.10
CA ALA A 76 14.94 -12.78 7.80
C ALA A 76 15.27 -14.26 7.48
N ALA A 77 14.38 -15.20 7.79
CA ALA A 77 14.50 -16.62 7.51
C ALA A 77 13.85 -17.06 6.18
N GLY A 78 13.25 -16.14 5.42
CA GLY A 78 12.60 -16.47 4.15
C GLY A 78 11.22 -17.11 4.30
N THR A 79 10.68 -17.23 5.52
CA THR A 79 9.51 -18.05 5.82
C THR A 79 8.17 -17.31 5.81
N GLY A 80 8.18 -16.00 5.58
CA GLY A 80 6.99 -15.18 5.86
C GLY A 80 6.76 -15.12 7.36
N GLY A 81 6.51 -13.92 7.91
CA GLY A 81 6.10 -13.85 9.32
C GLY A 81 4.90 -14.79 9.61
N PRO A 82 4.72 -15.25 10.86
CA PRO A 82 3.69 -16.25 11.20
C PRO A 82 2.25 -15.79 10.87
N ALA A 83 2.06 -14.48 10.71
CA ALA A 83 0.82 -13.88 10.26
C ALA A 83 0.83 -13.75 8.73
N GLY A 84 -0.20 -14.30 8.08
CA GLY A 84 -0.41 -14.16 6.64
C GLY A 84 -0.57 -12.69 6.18
N PRO A 85 -0.47 -12.44 4.87
CA PRO A 85 -0.50 -11.09 4.27
C PRO A 85 -1.73 -10.26 4.69
N ALA A 86 -2.91 -10.88 4.76
CA ALA A 86 -4.14 -10.21 5.23
C ALA A 86 -4.03 -9.74 6.69
N ALA A 87 -3.43 -10.54 7.57
CA ALA A 87 -3.26 -10.16 8.97
C ALA A 87 -2.22 -9.05 9.13
N ARG A 88 -1.13 -9.08 8.36
CA ARG A 88 -0.14 -7.99 8.33
C ARG A 88 -0.74 -6.68 7.83
N LEU A 89 -1.54 -6.72 6.77
CA LEU A 89 -2.24 -5.55 6.24
C LEU A 89 -3.21 -4.95 7.28
N ARG A 90 -4.01 -5.79 7.97
CA ARG A 90 -4.87 -5.31 9.07
C ARG A 90 -4.08 -4.65 10.19
N ALA A 91 -2.96 -5.25 10.58
CA ALA A 91 -2.09 -4.68 11.61
C ALA A 91 -1.52 -3.32 11.17
N ALA A 92 -1.07 -3.18 9.93
CA ALA A 92 -0.58 -1.92 9.39
C ALA A 92 -1.67 -0.84 9.34
N LEU A 93 -2.89 -1.19 8.93
CA LEU A 93 -4.03 -0.28 8.96
C LEU A 93 -4.35 0.20 10.38
N ALA A 94 -4.34 -0.71 11.36
CA ALA A 94 -4.51 -0.35 12.77
C ALA A 94 -3.37 0.54 13.29
N THR A 95 -2.13 0.29 12.88
CA THR A 95 -0.99 1.16 13.20
C THR A 95 -1.17 2.56 12.63
N VAL A 96 -1.65 2.68 11.39
CA VAL A 96 -1.91 3.98 10.75
C VAL A 96 -3.04 4.72 11.47
N ASP A 97 -4.15 4.04 11.78
CA ASP A 97 -5.29 4.62 12.51
C ASP A 97 -4.90 5.14 13.91
N ALA A 98 -3.96 4.46 14.58
CA ALA A 98 -3.45 4.84 15.88
C ALA A 98 -2.43 6.00 15.86
N ASP A 99 -1.91 6.40 14.70
CA ASP A 99 -0.87 7.42 14.55
C ASP A 99 -1.44 8.67 13.86
N SER A 100 -1.72 9.73 14.63
CA SER A 100 -2.35 10.96 14.11
C SER A 100 -1.53 11.73 13.07
N ARG A 101 -0.28 11.31 12.81
CA ARG A 101 0.58 11.83 11.75
C ARG A 101 0.30 11.17 10.40
N LEU A 102 -0.46 10.08 10.37
CA LEU A 102 -0.69 9.25 9.21
C LEU A 102 -2.18 9.19 8.84
N GLU A 103 -2.44 9.07 7.55
CA GLU A 103 -3.78 8.81 6.99
C GLU A 103 -3.61 7.74 5.90
N ALA A 104 -4.23 6.57 6.06
CA ALA A 104 -4.32 5.62 4.96
C ALA A 104 -5.33 6.15 3.94
N VAL A 105 -4.95 6.19 2.66
CA VAL A 105 -5.82 6.73 1.60
C VAL A 105 -6.08 5.77 0.45
N LEU A 106 -5.27 4.71 0.35
CA LEU A 106 -5.47 3.60 -0.58
C LEU A 106 -4.72 2.37 -0.10
N VAL A 107 -5.19 1.21 -0.54
CA VAL A 107 -4.47 -0.05 -0.40
C VAL A 107 -4.24 -0.65 -1.78
N GLU A 108 -3.02 -1.09 -2.03
CA GLU A 108 -2.66 -1.91 -3.18
C GLU A 108 -2.38 -3.32 -2.70
N ALA A 109 -2.99 -4.30 -3.35
CA ALA A 109 -2.85 -5.71 -3.02
C ALA A 109 -2.45 -6.51 -4.26
N PRO A 110 -1.13 -6.64 -4.51
CA PRO A 110 -0.61 -7.66 -5.41
C PRO A 110 -1.08 -9.03 -4.94
N LEU A 111 -1.90 -9.71 -5.74
CA LEU A 111 -2.45 -11.01 -5.36
C LEU A 111 -1.38 -12.07 -5.16
N SER A 112 -0.22 -11.92 -5.82
CA SER A 112 0.97 -12.74 -5.57
C SER A 112 1.41 -12.74 -4.11
N ALA A 113 1.11 -11.69 -3.34
CA ALA A 113 1.35 -11.66 -1.90
C ALA A 113 0.35 -12.50 -1.10
N PHE A 114 -0.87 -12.69 -1.61
CA PHE A 114 -1.99 -13.41 -0.98
C PHE A 114 -2.10 -14.88 -1.39
N GLY A 115 -1.50 -15.27 -2.51
CA GLY A 115 -1.47 -16.63 -3.01
C GLY A 115 -1.52 -16.68 -4.55
N THR A 116 -1.44 -17.88 -5.11
CA THR A 116 -1.52 -18.08 -6.57
C THR A 116 -2.94 -18.31 -7.07
N ASP A 117 -3.88 -18.63 -6.19
CA ASP A 117 -5.28 -18.90 -6.52
C ASP A 117 -6.16 -17.67 -6.24
N PRO A 118 -6.70 -16.99 -7.28
CA PRO A 118 -7.57 -15.83 -7.11
C PRO A 118 -8.82 -16.10 -6.25
N ALA A 119 -9.37 -17.32 -6.29
CA ALA A 119 -10.58 -17.68 -5.56
C ALA A 119 -10.39 -17.61 -4.03
N THR A 120 -9.15 -17.73 -3.55
CA THR A 120 -8.78 -17.58 -2.13
C THR A 120 -8.10 -16.25 -1.84
N ALA A 121 -7.27 -15.76 -2.76
CA ALA A 121 -6.51 -14.51 -2.59
C ALA A 121 -7.40 -13.26 -2.57
N VAL A 122 -8.43 -13.20 -3.43
CA VAL A 122 -9.33 -12.03 -3.52
C VAL A 122 -10.16 -11.85 -2.25
N PRO A 123 -10.88 -12.89 -1.72
CA PRO A 123 -11.59 -12.75 -0.45
C PRO A 123 -10.67 -12.40 0.72
N ALA A 124 -9.44 -12.90 0.73
CA ALA A 124 -8.47 -12.59 1.78
C ALA A 124 -8.05 -11.10 1.76
N ALA A 125 -7.82 -10.53 0.57
CA ALA A 125 -7.50 -9.10 0.41
C ALA A 125 -8.70 -8.21 0.75
N LEU A 126 -9.90 -8.53 0.24
CA LEU A 126 -11.14 -7.81 0.56
C LEU A 126 -11.44 -7.84 2.06
N GLY A 127 -11.35 -9.01 2.69
CA GLY A 127 -11.53 -9.18 4.13
C GLY A 127 -10.44 -8.55 5.00
N ALA A 128 -9.31 -8.13 4.41
CA ALA A 128 -8.27 -7.38 5.13
C ALA A 128 -8.60 -5.88 5.24
N VAL A 129 -9.37 -5.35 4.29
CA VAL A 129 -9.74 -3.92 4.23
C VAL A 129 -11.23 -3.67 4.50
N ALA A 130 -12.01 -4.73 4.76
CA ALA A 130 -13.44 -4.64 5.01
C ALA A 130 -13.75 -3.65 6.15
N GLY A 131 -14.73 -2.76 5.93
CA GLY A 131 -15.14 -1.75 6.89
C GLY A 131 -14.26 -0.49 6.96
N THR A 132 -13.11 -0.46 6.28
CA THR A 132 -12.22 0.73 6.27
C THR A 132 -12.72 1.85 5.34
N GLY A 133 -13.51 1.51 4.32
CA GLY A 133 -13.93 2.44 3.26
C GLY A 133 -12.80 2.87 2.31
N LEU A 134 -11.60 2.31 2.45
CA LEU A 134 -10.45 2.64 1.61
C LEU A 134 -10.60 2.06 0.20
N PRO A 135 -10.21 2.80 -0.86
CA PRO A 135 -10.03 2.22 -2.18
C PRO A 135 -9.01 1.08 -2.14
N LEU A 136 -9.38 -0.06 -2.72
CA LEU A 136 -8.52 -1.23 -2.89
C LEU A 136 -8.20 -1.44 -4.36
N PHE A 137 -6.91 -1.45 -4.70
CA PHE A 137 -6.42 -1.87 -6.01
C PHE A 137 -5.92 -3.30 -5.92
N LEU A 138 -6.52 -4.21 -6.69
CA LEU A 138 -6.08 -5.61 -6.81
C LEU A 138 -5.23 -5.76 -8.06
N GLU A 139 -4.00 -6.23 -7.89
CA GLU A 139 -3.10 -6.50 -9.01
C GLU A 139 -3.00 -8.03 -9.22
N PRO A 140 -3.35 -8.56 -10.41
CA PRO A 140 -3.21 -9.98 -10.69
C PRO A 140 -1.71 -10.35 -10.73
N ALA A 141 -1.38 -11.56 -10.26
CA ALA A 141 0.02 -12.01 -10.21
C ALA A 141 0.72 -12.07 -11.59
N ALA A 142 -0.06 -12.17 -12.66
CA ALA A 142 0.38 -12.07 -14.04
C ALA A 142 -0.77 -11.52 -14.92
N PRO A 143 -0.48 -10.92 -16.08
CA PRO A 143 -1.52 -10.43 -17.00
C PRO A 143 -2.53 -11.50 -17.43
N SER A 144 -2.10 -12.77 -17.54
CA SER A 144 -2.99 -13.90 -17.86
C SER A 144 -3.97 -14.26 -16.74
N GLY A 145 -3.80 -13.70 -15.54
CA GLY A 145 -4.67 -13.96 -14.37
C GLY A 145 -5.85 -13.00 -14.24
N VAL A 146 -6.04 -12.06 -15.17
CA VAL A 146 -7.11 -11.05 -15.10
C VAL A 146 -8.49 -11.70 -15.06
N ASP A 147 -8.77 -12.68 -15.93
CA ASP A 147 -10.09 -13.31 -15.99
C ASP A 147 -10.45 -14.02 -14.67
N GLY A 148 -9.48 -14.73 -14.07
CA GLY A 148 -9.67 -15.38 -12.77
C GLY A 148 -9.85 -14.39 -11.62
N LEU A 149 -9.16 -13.24 -11.65
CA LEU A 149 -9.39 -12.14 -10.71
C LEU A 149 -10.81 -11.58 -10.85
N LEU A 150 -11.30 -11.34 -12.07
CA LEU A 150 -12.65 -10.83 -12.32
C LEU A 150 -13.74 -11.81 -11.89
N GLU A 151 -13.55 -13.11 -12.14
CA GLU A 151 -14.47 -14.17 -11.68
C GLU A 151 -14.53 -14.23 -10.15
N ALA A 152 -13.37 -14.21 -9.47
CA ALA A 152 -13.30 -14.20 -8.02
C ALA A 152 -13.94 -12.94 -7.40
N LEU A 153 -13.77 -11.78 -8.04
CA LEU A 153 -14.42 -10.53 -7.63
C LEU A 153 -15.95 -10.60 -7.76
N ALA A 154 -16.45 -11.12 -8.87
CA ALA A 154 -17.89 -11.29 -9.08
C ALA A 154 -18.49 -12.24 -8.05
N GLY A 155 -17.79 -13.32 -7.70
CA GLY A 155 -18.19 -14.24 -6.64
C GLY A 155 -18.21 -13.61 -5.25
N ALA A 156 -17.23 -12.76 -4.94
CA ALA A 156 -17.13 -12.08 -3.64
C ALA A 156 -18.17 -10.96 -3.45
N ALA A 157 -18.61 -10.30 -4.52
CA ALA A 157 -19.64 -9.26 -4.46
C ALA A 157 -21.07 -9.81 -4.25
N GLY A 158 -21.27 -11.10 -4.51
CA GLY A 158 -22.54 -11.80 -4.32
C GLY A 158 -22.71 -12.49 -2.95
N ALA A 159 -21.71 -12.40 -2.07
CA ALA A 159 -21.67 -13.01 -0.74
C ALA A 159 -21.90 -11.96 0.36
#